data_AF-A0A7X6YWF0-F1
#
_entry.id   AF-A0A7X6YWF0-F1
#
_cell.length_a   1.000
_cell.length_b   1.000
_cell.length_c   1.000
_cell.angle_alpha   90.00
_cell.angle_beta   90.00
_cell.angle_gamma   90.00
#
_symmetry.space_group_name_H-M   'P 1'
#
loop_
_entity.id
_entity.type
_entity.pdbx_description
1 polymer ?
#
loop_
_entity_poly.entity_id
_entity_poly.type
_entity_poly.pdbx_seq_one_letter_code
_entity_poly.pdbx_strand_id
1 'polypeptide(L)'
;VYLLAILSRSRTKELISFCDRFALPPRQRRKLIEQKTGAARIAQEMQKRSHLKPSEIYWLLGEVENEGLLYLMTIARKRYIQKAVSLYVTSLRRVTPLVDGEDLKAMGYVPGPQFRVMRNHLIEVQLDGEVADRDQAMAFLRSHYPPDNRQPA
;
A
#
# COMPACT_ATOMS: atom_id res chain seq x y z
N VAL A 1 9.52 0.51 -20.70
CA VAL A 1 9.80 1.97 -20.70
C VAL A 1 8.79 2.64 -19.78
N TYR A 2 9.23 3.42 -18.78
CA TYR A 2 8.34 4.04 -17.78
C TYR A 2 7.87 5.43 -18.23
N LEU A 3 6.74 5.49 -18.95
CA LEU A 3 6.29 6.70 -19.64
C LEU A 3 6.04 7.89 -18.69
N LEU A 4 5.48 7.64 -17.51
CA LEU A 4 5.22 8.71 -16.53
C LEU A 4 6.48 9.34 -15.94
N ALA A 5 7.59 8.59 -15.84
CA ALA A 5 8.86 9.13 -15.39
C ALA A 5 9.44 10.10 -16.45
N ILE A 6 9.35 9.75 -17.73
CA ILE A 6 9.79 10.58 -18.86
C ILE A 6 8.92 11.85 -18.95
N LEU A 7 7.60 11.68 -18.89
CA LEU A 7 6.62 12.78 -18.95
C LEU A 7 6.34 13.43 -17.58
N SER A 8 7.27 13.28 -16.63
CA SER A 8 7.09 13.74 -15.25
C SER A 8 6.88 15.26 -15.18
N ARG A 9 7.67 16.03 -15.93
CA ARG A 9 7.59 17.49 -16.01
C ARG A 9 6.43 18.00 -16.88
N SER A 10 5.74 17.11 -17.58
CA SER A 10 4.67 17.47 -18.50
C SER A 10 3.32 17.51 -17.78
N ARG A 11 2.46 18.45 -18.21
CA ARG A 11 1.08 18.54 -17.71
C ARG A 11 0.26 17.32 -18.16
N THR A 12 -0.82 16.99 -17.46
CA THR A 12 -1.71 15.87 -17.84
C THR A 12 -2.26 16.01 -19.27
N LYS A 13 -2.48 17.25 -19.74
CA LYS A 13 -2.88 17.52 -21.13
C LYS A 13 -1.84 17.00 -22.14
N GLU A 14 -0.56 17.20 -21.88
CA GLU A 14 0.52 16.70 -22.75
C GLU A 14 0.58 15.17 -22.75
N LEU A 15 0.36 14.53 -21.59
CA LEU A 15 0.25 13.07 -21.51
C LEU A 15 -0.92 12.56 -22.36
N ILE A 16 -2.06 13.24 -22.32
CA ILE A 16 -3.22 12.89 -23.16
C ILE A 16 -2.87 13.04 -24.65
N SER A 17 -2.32 14.19 -25.06
CA SER A 17 -1.89 14.43 -26.44
C SER A 17 -0.87 13.39 -26.91
N PHE A 18 0.05 12.98 -26.05
CA PHE A 18 0.99 11.89 -26.33
C PHE A 18 0.24 10.56 -26.53
N CYS A 19 -0.67 10.20 -25.63
CA CYS A 19 -1.45 8.96 -25.75
C CYS A 19 -2.25 8.92 -27.05
N ASP A 20 -2.84 10.06 -27.45
CA ASP A 20 -3.64 10.16 -28.67
C ASP A 20 -2.75 10.11 -29.93
N ARG A 21 -1.62 10.82 -29.93
CA ARG A 21 -0.67 10.83 -31.06
C ARG A 21 -0.03 9.46 -31.33
N PHE A 22 0.23 8.69 -30.27
CA PHE A 22 0.83 7.35 -30.37
C PHE A 22 -0.22 6.23 -30.33
N ALA A 23 -1.52 6.55 -30.43
CA ALA A 23 -2.62 5.60 -30.47
C ALA A 23 -2.59 4.55 -29.34
N LEU A 24 -2.31 4.98 -28.10
CA LEU A 24 -2.29 4.08 -26.97
C LEU A 24 -3.70 3.49 -26.71
N PRO A 25 -3.82 2.19 -26.41
CA PRO A 25 -5.08 1.56 -26.04
C PRO A 25 -5.80 2.32 -24.92
N PRO A 26 -7.15 2.49 -24.99
CA PRO A 26 -7.91 3.26 -24.01
C PRO A 26 -7.68 2.83 -22.56
N ARG A 27 -7.53 1.52 -22.32
CA ARG A 27 -7.22 0.96 -21.00
C ARG A 27 -5.87 1.46 -20.47
N GLN A 28 -4.83 1.46 -21.30
CA GLN A 28 -3.50 1.93 -20.93
C GLN A 28 -3.48 3.45 -20.71
N ARG A 29 -4.14 4.21 -21.60
CA ARG A 29 -4.29 5.67 -21.44
C ARG A 29 -4.97 6.01 -20.11
N ARG A 30 -6.12 5.39 -19.81
CA ARG A 30 -6.85 5.60 -18.55
C ARG A 30 -5.97 5.31 -17.35
N LYS A 31 -5.27 4.17 -17.38
CA LYS A 31 -4.35 3.75 -16.33
C LYS A 31 -3.21 4.76 -16.09
N LEU A 32 -2.57 5.26 -17.15
CA LEU A 32 -1.53 6.27 -17.05
C LEU A 32 -2.03 7.58 -16.41
N ILE A 33 -3.24 8.00 -16.77
CA ILE A 33 -3.87 9.21 -16.23
C ILE A 33 -4.22 9.00 -14.75
N GLU A 34 -4.80 7.86 -14.39
CA GLU A 34 -5.11 7.48 -13.00
C GLU A 34 -3.83 7.46 -12.14
N GLN A 35 -2.76 6.83 -12.62
CA GLN A 35 -1.49 6.77 -11.91
C GLN A 35 -0.84 8.16 -11.77
N LYS A 36 -0.83 9.00 -12.82
CA LYS A 36 -0.28 10.36 -12.75
C LYS A 36 -1.07 11.25 -11.79
N THR A 37 -2.39 11.18 -11.82
CA THR A 37 -3.26 12.00 -10.96
C THR A 37 -3.25 11.51 -9.51
N GLY A 38 -3.32 10.19 -9.30
CA GLY A 38 -3.24 9.55 -7.98
C GLY A 38 -1.92 9.85 -7.28
N ALA A 39 -0.79 9.63 -7.95
CA ALA A 39 0.53 9.95 -7.40
C ALA A 39 0.69 11.45 -7.07
N ALA A 40 0.15 12.35 -7.90
CA ALA A 40 0.16 13.79 -7.58
C ALA A 40 -0.67 14.13 -6.33
N ARG A 41 -1.82 13.48 -6.13
CA ARG A 41 -2.64 13.64 -4.91
C ARG A 41 -1.91 13.11 -3.68
N ILE A 42 -1.30 11.94 -3.78
CA ILE A 42 -0.49 11.36 -2.70
C ILE A 42 0.66 12.30 -2.34
N ALA A 43 1.37 12.85 -3.33
CA ALA A 43 2.43 13.82 -3.08
C ALA A 43 1.93 15.06 -2.31
N GLN A 44 0.70 15.51 -2.55
CA GLN A 44 0.09 16.63 -1.82
C GLN A 44 -0.32 16.22 -0.40
N GLU A 45 -0.87 15.01 -0.21
CA GLU A 45 -1.24 14.53 1.12
C GLU A 45 -0.02 14.35 2.02
N MET A 46 1.03 13.71 1.49
CA MET A 46 2.30 13.55 2.20
C MET A 46 2.96 14.91 2.51
N GLN A 47 2.70 15.95 1.72
CA GLN A 47 3.18 17.31 2.02
C GLN A 47 2.52 17.92 3.24
N LYS A 48 1.25 17.60 3.50
CA LYS A 48 0.49 18.08 4.66
C LYS A 48 0.86 17.32 5.93
N ARG A 49 1.20 16.03 5.79
CA ARG A 49 1.56 15.13 6.91
C ARG A 49 3.04 14.79 6.85
N SER A 50 3.86 15.54 7.59
CA SER A 50 5.32 15.36 7.58
C SER A 50 5.81 14.04 8.19
N HIS A 51 4.96 13.37 8.97
CA HIS A 51 5.28 12.12 9.67
C HIS A 51 4.15 11.12 9.45
N LEU A 52 4.35 10.19 8.52
CA LEU A 52 3.48 9.04 8.31
C LEU A 52 4.14 7.81 8.93
N LYS A 53 3.35 7.01 9.63
CA LYS A 53 3.78 5.69 10.11
C LYS A 53 4.06 4.75 8.92
N PRO A 54 4.90 3.71 9.10
CA PRO A 54 5.10 2.69 8.07
C PRO A 54 3.81 2.03 7.58
N SER A 55 2.85 1.74 8.46
CA SER A 55 1.52 1.22 8.09
C SER A 55 0.73 2.18 7.19
N GLU A 56 0.74 3.48 7.51
CA GLU A 56 0.10 4.51 6.69
C GLU A 56 0.74 4.61 5.30
N ILE A 57 2.07 4.55 5.23
CA ILE A 57 2.81 4.54 3.95
C ILE A 57 2.43 3.30 3.13
N TYR A 58 2.34 2.14 3.77
CA TYR A 58 1.99 0.88 3.12
C TYR A 58 0.62 0.95 2.43
N TRP A 59 -0.40 1.42 3.13
CA TRP A 59 -1.75 1.54 2.56
C TRP A 59 -1.84 2.67 1.53
N LEU A 60 -1.21 3.81 1.79
CA LEU A 60 -1.24 4.96 0.90
C LEU A 60 -0.58 4.67 -0.46
N LEU A 61 0.51 3.90 -0.47
CA LEU A 61 1.24 3.53 -1.69
C LEU A 61 0.82 2.18 -2.28
N GLY A 62 0.01 1.41 -1.56
CA GLY A 62 -0.50 0.08 -1.96
C GLY A 62 -1.25 0.07 -3.29
N GLU A 63 -1.96 1.15 -3.60
CA GLU A 63 -2.76 1.28 -4.82
C GLU A 63 -1.98 1.88 -6.01
N VAL A 64 -0.73 2.29 -5.78
CA VAL A 64 0.10 2.94 -6.81
C VAL A 64 1.03 1.90 -7.44
N GLU A 65 0.98 1.81 -8.77
CA GLU A 65 1.86 0.92 -9.50
C GLU A 65 3.27 1.50 -9.65
N ASN A 66 4.23 0.67 -10.08
CA ASN A 66 5.63 1.06 -10.24
C ASN A 66 5.80 2.36 -11.06
N GLU A 67 5.03 2.55 -12.15
CA GLU A 67 5.06 3.79 -12.94
C GLU A 67 4.62 5.02 -12.14
N GLY A 68 3.57 4.89 -11.32
CA GLY A 68 3.09 5.94 -10.44
C GLY A 68 4.08 6.23 -9.31
N LEU A 69 4.73 5.21 -8.75
CA LEU A 69 5.75 5.36 -7.71
C LEU A 69 7.00 6.07 -8.25
N LEU A 70 7.46 5.70 -9.45
CA LEU A 70 8.58 6.40 -10.10
C LEU A 70 8.22 7.86 -10.37
N TYR A 71 7.03 8.11 -10.91
CA TYR A 71 6.55 9.47 -11.11
C TYR A 71 6.46 10.24 -9.79
N LEU A 72 5.93 9.64 -8.72
CA LEU A 72 5.88 10.23 -7.39
C LEU A 72 7.29 10.63 -6.91
N MET A 73 8.29 9.76 -7.05
CA MET A 73 9.68 10.09 -6.71
C MET A 73 10.21 11.29 -7.52
N THR A 74 9.84 11.40 -8.79
CA THR A 74 10.29 12.51 -9.65
C THR A 74 9.67 13.86 -9.25
N ILE A 75 8.40 13.88 -8.85
CA ILE A 75 7.69 15.13 -8.50
C ILE A 75 7.82 15.49 -7.01
N ALA A 76 8.21 14.53 -6.17
CA ALA A 76 8.44 14.74 -4.75
C ALA A 76 9.58 15.74 -4.53
N ARG A 77 9.23 16.99 -4.24
CA ARG A 77 10.18 18.06 -3.93
C ARG A 77 10.88 17.90 -2.58
N LYS A 78 10.33 17.06 -1.69
CA LYS A 78 10.81 16.88 -0.32
C LYS A 78 11.46 15.51 -0.17
N ARG A 79 12.67 15.48 0.42
CA ARG A 79 13.47 14.26 0.62
C ARG A 79 12.74 13.19 1.44
N TYR A 80 11.92 13.56 2.43
CA TYR A 80 11.21 12.58 3.24
C TYR A 80 10.18 11.77 2.43
N ILE A 81 9.53 12.38 1.43
CA ILE A 81 8.59 11.68 0.54
C ILE A 81 9.35 10.65 -0.31
N GLN A 82 10.50 11.04 -0.87
CA GLN A 82 11.35 10.11 -1.63
C GLN A 82 11.83 8.94 -0.77
N LYS A 83 12.22 9.22 0.49
CA LYS A 83 12.60 8.18 1.45
C LYS A 83 11.44 7.24 1.77
N ALA A 84 10.23 7.75 1.97
CA ALA A 84 9.05 6.94 2.23
C ALA A 84 8.70 6.03 1.04
N VAL A 85 8.77 6.54 -0.20
CA VAL A 85 8.59 5.71 -1.40
C VAL A 85 9.69 4.64 -1.51
N SER A 86 10.95 5.02 -1.25
CA SER A 86 12.05 4.04 -1.23
C SER A 86 11.81 2.95 -0.21
N LEU A 87 11.47 3.32 1.04
CA LEU A 87 11.18 2.38 2.13
C LEU A 87 10.05 1.41 1.78
N TYR A 88 8.98 1.93 1.17
CA TYR A 88 7.87 1.12 0.69
C TYR A 88 8.32 0.10 -0.37
N VAL A 89 9.07 0.56 -1.36
CA VAL A 89 9.50 -0.29 -2.49
C VAL A 89 10.50 -1.36 -2.05
N THR A 90 11.42 -1.03 -1.16
CA THR A 90 12.49 -1.94 -0.72
C THR A 90 12.02 -2.90 0.36
N SER A 91 11.09 -2.48 1.22
CA SER A 91 10.78 -3.18 2.46
C SER A 91 9.28 -3.38 2.67
N LEU A 92 8.50 -2.30 2.86
CA LEU A 92 7.13 -2.41 3.39
C LEU A 92 6.21 -3.25 2.50
N ARG A 93 6.28 -3.10 1.17
CA ARG A 93 5.41 -3.82 0.22
C ARG A 93 5.56 -5.34 0.24
N ARG A 94 6.64 -5.85 0.85
CA ARG A 94 6.95 -7.28 0.93
C ARG A 94 6.53 -7.92 2.25
N VAL A 95 6.06 -7.10 3.20
CA VAL A 95 5.63 -7.60 4.51
C VAL A 95 4.40 -8.48 4.33
N THR A 96 4.48 -9.68 4.90
CA THR A 96 3.37 -10.61 5.03
C THR A 96 3.00 -10.76 6.51
N PRO A 97 1.74 -11.10 6.82
CA PRO A 97 1.34 -11.45 8.18
C PRO A 97 2.24 -12.57 8.73
N LEU A 98 2.67 -12.46 9.99
CA LEU A 98 3.45 -13.48 10.71
C LEU A 98 2.64 -14.73 11.03
N VAL A 99 1.32 -14.61 10.99
CA VAL A 99 0.32 -15.66 11.24
C VAL A 99 -0.48 -15.85 9.96
N ASP A 100 -0.57 -17.09 9.49
CA ASP A 100 -1.31 -17.42 8.27
C ASP A 100 -2.75 -17.89 8.57
N GLY A 101 -3.46 -18.33 7.53
CA GLY A 101 -4.85 -18.78 7.67
C GLY A 101 -4.99 -20.10 8.43
N GLU A 102 -4.01 -21.00 8.35
CA GLU A 102 -4.05 -22.27 9.09
C GLU A 102 -3.79 -22.03 10.58
N ASP A 103 -2.88 -21.11 10.90
CA ASP A 103 -2.65 -20.67 12.26
C ASP A 103 -3.92 -20.06 12.87
N LEU A 104 -4.64 -19.21 12.14
CA LEU A 104 -5.91 -18.65 12.61
C LEU A 104 -6.96 -19.75 12.90
N LYS A 105 -7.04 -20.78 12.05
CA LYS A 105 -7.94 -21.93 12.32
C LYS A 105 -7.51 -22.69 13.57
N ALA A 106 -6.20 -22.94 13.73
CA ALA A 106 -5.66 -23.60 14.91
C ALA A 106 -5.89 -22.80 16.21
N MET A 107 -5.99 -21.47 16.11
CA MET A 107 -6.38 -20.59 17.20
C MET A 107 -7.88 -20.60 17.52
N GLY A 108 -8.70 -21.32 16.73
CA GLY A 108 -10.15 -21.44 16.93
C GLY A 108 -10.99 -20.44 16.13
N TYR A 109 -10.39 -19.67 15.22
CA TYR A 109 -11.16 -18.75 14.37
C TYR A 109 -11.86 -19.46 13.21
N VAL A 110 -13.09 -19.04 12.92
CA VAL A 110 -13.85 -19.55 11.77
C VAL A 110 -13.43 -18.82 10.50
N PRO A 111 -13.05 -19.54 9.42
CA PRO A 111 -12.72 -18.93 8.14
C PRO A 111 -13.83 -18.01 7.61
N GLY A 112 -13.47 -16.79 7.21
CA GLY A 112 -14.43 -15.82 6.70
C GLY A 112 -13.83 -14.42 6.51
N PRO A 113 -14.66 -13.39 6.25
CA PRO A 113 -14.21 -12.01 6.05
C PRO A 113 -13.35 -11.47 7.20
N GLN A 114 -13.58 -11.95 8.42
CA GLN A 114 -12.81 -11.58 9.61
C GLN A 114 -11.32 -11.94 9.48
N PHE A 115 -10.96 -13.01 8.75
CA PHE A 115 -9.55 -13.37 8.53
C PHE A 115 -8.80 -12.23 7.81
N ARG A 116 -9.45 -11.59 6.82
CA ARG A 116 -8.86 -10.45 6.13
C ARG A 116 -8.66 -9.27 7.08
N VAL A 117 -9.63 -9.01 7.95
CA VAL A 117 -9.54 -7.94 8.96
C VAL A 117 -8.38 -8.20 9.91
N MET A 118 -8.29 -9.40 10.47
CA MET A 118 -7.21 -9.80 11.39
C MET A 118 -5.84 -9.71 10.73
N ARG A 119 -5.70 -10.22 9.50
CA ARG A 119 -4.43 -10.18 8.76
C ARG A 119 -4.02 -8.76 8.38
N ASN A 120 -4.96 -7.91 7.98
CA ASN A 120 -4.67 -6.51 7.68
C ASN A 120 -4.22 -5.76 8.94
N HIS A 121 -4.92 -5.95 10.06
CA HIS A 121 -4.53 -5.34 11.34
C HIS A 121 -3.17 -5.86 11.80
N LEU A 122 -2.88 -7.15 11.60
CA LEU A 122 -1.57 -7.72 11.92
C LEU A 122 -0.45 -7.10 11.06
N ILE A 123 -0.68 -6.87 9.77
CA ILE A 123 0.26 -6.15 8.90
C ILE A 123 0.54 -4.75 9.44
N GLU A 124 -0.49 -4.02 9.89
CA GLU A 124 -0.33 -2.66 10.42
C GLU A 124 0.58 -2.64 11.66
N VAL A 125 0.27 -3.45 12.67
CA VAL A 125 1.05 -3.50 13.91
C VAL A 125 2.46 -4.08 13.70
N GLN A 126 2.64 -4.96 12.73
CA GLN A 126 3.97 -5.43 12.31
C GLN A 126 4.79 -4.31 11.66
N LEU A 127 4.19 -3.57 10.74
CA LEU A 127 4.86 -2.46 10.05
C LEU A 127 5.26 -1.35 11.02
N ASP A 128 4.41 -1.10 12.02
CA ASP A 128 4.63 -0.08 13.04
C ASP A 128 5.56 -0.55 14.18
N GLY A 129 6.01 -1.81 14.15
CA GLY A 129 6.99 -2.37 15.08
C GLY A 129 6.43 -2.78 16.43
N GLU A 130 5.10 -2.88 16.55
CA GLU A 130 4.40 -3.32 17.77
C GLU A 130 4.42 -4.84 17.92
N VAL A 131 4.53 -5.57 16.79
CA VAL A 131 4.63 -7.04 16.73
C VAL A 131 5.82 -7.42 15.86
N ALA A 132 6.79 -8.14 16.43
CA ALA A 132 8.03 -8.52 15.75
C ALA A 132 8.14 -10.02 15.42
N ASP A 133 7.39 -10.87 16.12
CA ASP A 133 7.47 -12.32 15.99
C ASP A 133 6.10 -13.02 16.07
N ARG A 134 6.10 -14.32 15.78
CA ARG A 134 4.89 -15.13 15.69
C ARG A 134 4.17 -15.27 17.03
N ASP A 135 4.89 -15.31 18.15
CA ASP A 135 4.29 -15.45 19.48
C ASP A 135 3.58 -14.17 19.90
N GLN A 136 4.20 -13.01 19.64
CA GLN A 136 3.59 -11.70 19.81
C GLN A 136 2.36 -11.54 18.91
N ALA A 137 2.43 -12.01 17.67
CA ALA A 137 1.30 -11.97 16.74
C ALA A 137 0.10 -12.79 17.23
N MET A 138 0.34 -14.01 17.72
CA MET A 138 -0.71 -14.84 18.31
C MET A 138 -1.30 -14.21 19.58
N ALA A 139 -0.47 -13.63 20.45
CA ALA A 139 -0.92 -12.94 21.65
C ALA A 139 -1.77 -11.70 21.31
N PHE A 140 -1.34 -10.93 20.31
CA PHE A 140 -2.07 -9.78 19.79
C PHE A 140 -3.46 -10.16 19.27
N LEU A 141 -3.54 -11.25 18.49
CA LEU A 141 -4.81 -11.73 17.94
C LEU A 141 -5.77 -12.20 19.04
N ARG A 142 -5.29 -12.95 20.05
CA ARG A 142 -6.13 -13.40 21.17
C ARG A 142 -6.71 -12.25 21.99
N SER A 143 -5.94 -11.17 22.18
CA SER A 143 -6.38 -10.03 22.97
C SER A 143 -7.35 -9.12 22.22
N HIS A 144 -7.15 -8.90 20.91
CA HIS A 144 -7.98 -7.99 20.11
C HIS A 144 -9.16 -8.66 19.44
N TYR A 145 -9.07 -9.97 19.19
CA TYR A 145 -10.10 -10.78 18.57
C TYR A 145 -10.35 -12.02 19.44
N PRO A 146 -11.00 -11.88 20.60
CA PRO A 146 -11.39 -13.05 21.38
C PRO A 146 -12.32 -13.93 20.52
N PRO A 147 -12.04 -15.24 20.37
CA PRO A 147 -12.93 -16.13 19.62
C PRO A 147 -14.31 -16.12 20.27
N ASP A 148 -15.35 -15.95 19.46
CA ASP A 148 -16.73 -15.97 19.95
C ASP A 148 -17.01 -17.38 20.50
N ASN A 149 -17.21 -17.48 21.82
CA ASN A 149 -17.36 -18.75 22.54
C ASN A 149 -18.73 -19.43 22.28
N ARG A 150 -19.40 -19.07 21.17
CA ARG A 150 -20.67 -19.61 20.72
C ARG A 150 -20.42 -20.63 19.60
N GLN A 151 -19.88 -21.79 19.97
CA GLN A 151 -20.02 -22.99 19.14
C GLN A 151 -21.39 -23.62 19.41
N PRO A 152 -22.25 -23.87 18.41
CA PRO A 152 -23.22 -24.93 18.54
C PRO A 152 -22.49 -26.27 18.43
N ALA A 153 -22.94 -27.22 19.24
CA ALA A 153 -22.50 -28.61 19.33
C ALA A 153 -22.63 -29.37 18.00
#